data_AF-A0A378IXX9-F1
#
_entry.id   AF-A0A378IXX9-F1
#
_cell.length_a   1.000
_cell.length_b   1.000
_cell.length_c   1.000
_cell.angle_alpha   90.00
_cell.angle_beta   90.00
_cell.angle_gamma   90.00
#
_symmetry.space_group_name_H-M   'P 1'
#
loop_
_entity.id
_entity.type
_entity.pdbx_description
1 polymer ?
#
loop_
_entity_poly.entity_id
_entity_poly.type
_entity_poly.pdbx_seq_one_letter_code
_entity_poly.pdbx_strand_id
1 'polypeptide(L)'
;MRYKITEHYARGEEKLIAAFNKLNEARLFMAQKASIDEEAQKKIIYRLYDDNELLLELNQTNISITHAQYAEGNGDLNNAAPFIFQVMVKTTESLEKEIIAQFNDKNDAKLFVACKIETDKTIRDSDLFFTFKENMLIDTANKIIIAHRQKECSRAGGNKKSPTLNPLPTRPTPGGGPPDYWVDKSDDDENGK
;
A
#
# COMPACT_ATOMS: atom_id res chain seq x y z
N MET A 1 -14.03 -3.92 -18.09
CA MET A 1 -13.99 -4.46 -16.72
C MET A 1 -15.41 -4.46 -16.20
N ARG A 2 -15.94 -5.62 -15.78
CA ARG A 2 -17.35 -5.83 -15.42
C ARG A 2 -17.63 -5.55 -13.94
N TYR A 3 -16.72 -5.97 -13.08
CA TYR A 3 -16.88 -5.83 -11.63
C TYR A 3 -16.19 -4.57 -11.14
N LYS A 4 -16.90 -3.75 -10.36
CA LYS A 4 -16.43 -2.46 -9.86
C LYS A 4 -16.49 -2.45 -8.33
N ILE A 5 -15.46 -1.92 -7.68
CA ILE A 5 -15.43 -1.76 -6.23
C ILE A 5 -15.37 -0.28 -5.88
N THR A 6 -16.21 0.11 -4.93
CA THR A 6 -16.22 1.45 -4.35
C THR A 6 -15.87 1.41 -2.88
N GLU A 7 -15.37 2.55 -2.38
CA GLU A 7 -15.18 2.81 -0.97
C GLU A 7 -16.03 4.01 -0.54
N HIS A 8 -16.56 3.95 0.69
CA HIS A 8 -17.37 5.01 1.25
C HIS A 8 -17.03 5.20 2.74
N TYR A 9 -16.57 6.40 3.08
CA TYR A 9 -16.30 6.82 4.45
C TYR A 9 -17.56 7.38 5.11
N ALA A 10 -17.65 7.31 6.44
CA ALA A 10 -18.79 7.79 7.22
C ALA A 10 -19.27 9.24 6.93
N ARG A 11 -18.40 10.09 6.39
CA ARG A 11 -18.67 11.50 6.05
C ARG A 11 -18.15 11.88 4.65
N GLY A 12 -17.96 10.92 3.77
CA GLY A 12 -17.40 11.14 2.43
C GLY A 12 -18.36 10.71 1.32
N GLU A 13 -18.07 11.11 0.09
CA GLU A 13 -18.74 10.57 -1.08
C GLU A 13 -18.27 9.13 -1.36
N GLU A 14 -19.14 8.35 -2.00
CA GLU A 14 -18.78 7.03 -2.53
C GLU A 14 -17.83 7.20 -3.73
N LYS A 15 -16.68 6.52 -3.68
CA LYS A 15 -15.64 6.63 -4.70
C LYS A 15 -15.32 5.28 -5.29
N LEU A 16 -15.23 5.22 -6.61
CA LEU A 16 -14.71 4.05 -7.32
C LEU A 16 -13.21 3.91 -7.01
N ILE A 17 -12.75 2.70 -6.67
CA ILE A 17 -11.34 2.45 -6.30
C ILE A 17 -10.66 1.42 -7.19
N ALA A 18 -11.41 0.43 -7.66
CA ALA A 18 -10.86 -0.65 -8.45
C ALA A 18 -11.90 -1.26 -9.39
N ALA A 19 -11.42 -1.87 -10.48
CA ALA A 19 -12.25 -2.64 -11.39
C ALA A 19 -11.55 -3.91 -11.88
N PHE A 20 -12.34 -4.97 -12.12
CA PHE A 20 -11.86 -6.32 -12.37
C PHE A 20 -12.64 -7.00 -13.49
N ASN A 21 -11.99 -7.96 -14.15
CA ASN A 21 -12.66 -8.84 -15.12
C ASN A 21 -13.35 -10.04 -14.45
N LYS A 22 -12.85 -10.49 -13.29
CA LYS A 22 -13.36 -11.69 -12.60
C LYS A 22 -13.89 -11.37 -11.21
N LEU A 23 -15.05 -11.94 -10.87
CA LEU A 23 -15.72 -11.72 -9.58
C LEU A 23 -14.86 -12.18 -8.40
N ASN A 24 -14.24 -13.34 -8.51
CA ASN A 24 -13.43 -13.92 -7.44
C ASN A 24 -12.23 -13.03 -7.09
N GLU A 25 -11.62 -12.41 -8.11
CA GLU A 25 -10.49 -11.48 -7.93
C GLU A 25 -10.94 -10.20 -7.22
N ALA A 26 -12.10 -9.67 -7.60
CA ALA A 26 -12.69 -8.51 -6.95
C ALA A 26 -13.01 -8.80 -5.48
N ARG A 27 -13.66 -9.93 -5.19
CA ARG A 27 -13.98 -10.36 -3.81
C ARG A 27 -12.73 -10.55 -2.96
N LEU A 28 -11.70 -11.18 -3.50
CA LEU A 28 -10.43 -11.40 -2.81
C LEU A 28 -9.77 -10.06 -2.45
N PHE A 29 -9.66 -9.15 -3.41
CA PHE A 29 -9.10 -7.83 -3.19
C PHE A 29 -9.89 -7.05 -2.13
N MET A 30 -11.23 -7.03 -2.25
CA MET A 30 -12.09 -6.32 -1.32
C MET A 30 -11.96 -6.83 0.11
N ALA A 31 -11.94 -8.15 0.29
CA ALA A 31 -11.77 -8.77 1.60
C ALA A 31 -10.41 -8.44 2.23
N GLN A 32 -9.33 -8.52 1.44
CA GLN A 32 -8.00 -8.18 1.95
C GLN A 32 -7.91 -6.70 2.34
N LYS A 33 -8.40 -5.80 1.47
CA LYS A 33 -8.35 -4.37 1.74
C LYS A 33 -9.18 -4.00 2.97
N ALA A 34 -10.39 -4.57 3.11
CA ALA A 34 -11.21 -4.39 4.30
C ALA A 34 -10.50 -4.85 5.58
N SER A 35 -9.81 -5.99 5.56
CA SER A 35 -9.05 -6.50 6.71
C SER A 35 -7.92 -5.55 7.13
N ILE A 36 -7.15 -5.03 6.17
CA ILE A 36 -6.06 -4.09 6.43
C ILE A 36 -6.60 -2.78 7.02
N ASP A 37 -7.71 -2.29 6.47
CA ASP A 37 -8.31 -1.04 6.93
C ASP A 37 -9.02 -1.20 8.29
N GLU A 38 -9.55 -2.38 8.62
CA GLU A 38 -10.05 -2.73 9.95
C GLU A 38 -8.92 -2.77 10.99
N GLU A 39 -7.77 -3.37 10.67
CA GLU A 39 -6.56 -3.34 11.52
C GLU A 39 -6.09 -1.90 11.78
N ALA A 40 -6.22 -1.03 10.77
CA ALA A 40 -5.93 0.40 10.89
C ALA A 40 -7.06 1.22 11.54
N GLN A 41 -8.11 0.56 12.06
CA GLN A 41 -9.29 1.18 12.69
C GLN A 41 -10.04 2.18 11.80
N LYS A 42 -9.92 2.04 10.47
CA LYS A 42 -10.65 2.88 9.52
C LYS A 42 -12.07 2.36 9.36
N LYS A 43 -13.02 3.28 9.41
CA LYS A 43 -14.44 3.00 9.21
C LYS A 43 -14.81 3.27 7.75
N ILE A 44 -14.70 2.22 6.93
CA ILE A 44 -14.96 2.27 5.47
C ILE A 44 -15.95 1.17 5.10
N ILE A 45 -16.94 1.54 4.29
CA ILE A 45 -17.88 0.62 3.64
C ILE A 45 -17.33 0.32 2.26
N TYR A 46 -17.19 -0.96 1.93
CA TYR A 46 -16.84 -1.40 0.59
C TYR A 46 -18.05 -2.00 -0.08
N ARG A 47 -18.26 -1.63 -1.34
CA ARG A 47 -19.33 -2.18 -2.18
C ARG A 47 -18.75 -2.73 -3.46
N LEU A 48 -19.27 -3.87 -3.87
CA LEU A 48 -18.93 -4.56 -5.10
C LEU A 48 -20.16 -4.56 -6.01
N TYR A 49 -20.00 -3.99 -7.20
CA TYR A 49 -21.03 -3.93 -8.22
C TYR A 49 -20.67 -4.80 -9.42
N ASP A 50 -21.70 -5.35 -10.06
CA ASP A 50 -21.67 -5.89 -11.41
C ASP A 50 -22.41 -4.91 -12.33
N ASP A 51 -21.67 -4.16 -13.13
CA ASP A 51 -22.14 -2.97 -13.83
C ASP A 51 -22.81 -1.94 -12.89
N ASN A 52 -24.12 -2.09 -12.65
CA ASN A 52 -24.93 -1.23 -11.78
C ASN A 52 -25.63 -2.00 -10.64
N GLU A 53 -25.46 -3.32 -10.57
CA GLU A 53 -26.13 -4.17 -9.58
C GLU A 53 -25.21 -4.41 -8.39
N LEU A 54 -25.66 -4.08 -7.18
CA LEU A 54 -24.90 -4.32 -5.95
C LEU A 54 -24.87 -5.82 -5.63
N LEU A 55 -23.68 -6.43 -5.65
CA LEU A 55 -23.49 -7.85 -5.36
C LEU A 55 -23.10 -8.13 -3.92
N LEU A 56 -22.25 -7.29 -3.33
CA LEU A 56 -21.71 -7.52 -1.99
C LEU A 56 -21.38 -6.19 -1.32
N GLU A 57 -21.70 -6.08 -0.04
CA GLU A 57 -21.37 -4.93 0.80
C GLU A 57 -20.71 -5.42 2.10
N LEU A 58 -19.63 -4.75 2.52
CA LEU A 58 -18.93 -5.03 3.77
C LEU A 58 -19.02 -3.84 4.74
N ASN A 59 -18.99 -4.12 6.04
CA ASN A 59 -18.93 -3.15 7.15
C ASN A 59 -20.18 -2.28 7.38
N GLN A 60 -21.39 -2.77 7.05
CA GLN A 60 -22.66 -2.05 7.31
C GLN A 60 -22.88 -1.61 8.76
N THR A 61 -22.48 -2.43 9.72
CA THR A 61 -22.89 -2.28 11.14
C THR A 61 -22.02 -1.30 11.93
N ASN A 62 -20.83 -0.95 11.45
CA ASN A 62 -19.84 -0.17 12.22
C ASN A 62 -19.92 1.35 11.98
N ILE A 63 -20.83 1.80 11.12
CA ILE A 63 -20.98 3.20 10.74
C ILE A 63 -22.44 3.62 10.90
N SER A 64 -22.74 4.45 11.91
CA SER A 64 -23.99 5.20 11.92
C SER A 64 -23.91 6.29 10.86
N ILE A 65 -24.51 6.01 9.70
CA ILE A 65 -24.62 6.94 8.57
C ILE A 65 -25.83 7.86 8.82
N THR A 66 -25.83 8.66 9.89
CA THR A 66 -26.96 9.55 10.20
C THR A 66 -26.96 10.84 9.37
N HIS A 67 -25.85 11.18 8.72
CA HIS A 67 -25.68 12.44 7.98
C HIS A 67 -24.91 12.31 6.65
N ALA A 68 -24.75 11.11 6.09
CA ALA A 68 -24.24 11.06 4.71
C ALA A 68 -25.39 11.44 3.77
N GLN A 69 -25.11 12.34 2.83
CA GLN A 69 -25.99 12.56 1.69
C GLN A 69 -26.06 11.24 0.92
N TYR A 70 -27.13 10.49 1.16
CA TYR A 70 -27.52 9.45 0.24
C TYR A 70 -27.75 10.11 -1.10
N ALA A 71 -27.04 9.67 -2.13
CA ALA A 71 -27.51 9.85 -3.49
C ALA A 71 -28.79 9.00 -3.64
N GLU A 72 -29.91 9.50 -3.12
CA GLU A 72 -31.23 9.11 -3.59
C GLU A 72 -31.32 9.55 -5.06
N GLY A 73 -30.82 8.69 -5.95
CA GLY A 73 -30.84 8.91 -7.38
C GLY A 73 -29.44 8.82 -7.98
N ASN A 74 -29.22 7.76 -8.78
CA ASN A 74 -28.28 7.69 -9.89
C ASN A 74 -27.03 8.58 -9.73
N GLY A 75 -26.28 8.40 -8.63
CA GLY A 75 -24.92 8.93 -8.55
C GLY A 75 -24.17 8.29 -9.70
N ASP A 76 -23.90 9.08 -10.73
CA ASP A 76 -23.37 8.59 -12.00
C ASP A 76 -21.95 8.06 -11.74
N LEU A 77 -21.85 6.78 -11.39
CA LEU A 77 -20.60 6.03 -11.23
C LEU A 77 -19.74 6.10 -12.51
N ASN A 78 -20.32 6.57 -13.62
CA ASN A 78 -19.64 6.81 -14.89
C ASN A 78 -18.88 8.14 -14.95
N ASN A 79 -19.12 9.09 -14.05
CA ASN A 79 -18.35 10.33 -13.92
C ASN A 79 -17.12 10.20 -13.00
N ALA A 80 -16.79 8.98 -12.56
CA ALA A 80 -15.61 8.71 -11.77
C ALA A 80 -14.33 8.98 -12.59
N ALA A 81 -13.32 9.58 -11.93
CA ALA A 81 -12.00 9.77 -12.51
C ALA A 81 -11.44 8.45 -13.08
N PRO A 82 -10.77 8.49 -14.24
CA PRO A 82 -10.26 7.27 -14.88
C PRO A 82 -9.23 6.57 -13.99
N PHE A 83 -9.25 5.24 -14.01
CA PHE A 83 -8.24 4.45 -13.33
C PHE A 83 -6.85 4.73 -13.88
N ILE A 84 -5.95 5.18 -13.00
CA ILE A 84 -4.60 5.59 -13.37
C ILE A 84 -3.67 4.38 -13.44
N PHE A 85 -3.92 3.36 -12.62
CA PHE A 85 -3.08 2.17 -12.55
C PHE A 85 -3.75 0.97 -13.19
N GLN A 86 -2.97 0.22 -13.96
CA GLN A 86 -3.45 -0.96 -14.68
C GLN A 86 -2.53 -2.13 -14.42
N VAL A 87 -3.12 -3.27 -14.05
CA VAL A 87 -2.39 -4.52 -13.86
C VAL A 87 -2.67 -5.43 -15.04
N MET A 88 -1.61 -5.86 -15.70
CA MET A 88 -1.65 -6.85 -16.77
C MET A 88 -0.89 -8.11 -16.38
N VAL A 89 -1.31 -9.25 -16.91
CA VAL A 89 -0.59 -10.52 -16.77
C VAL A 89 -0.17 -11.04 -18.13
N LYS A 90 1.02 -11.63 -18.19
CA LYS A 90 1.47 -12.47 -19.30
C LYS A 90 1.75 -13.85 -18.74
N THR A 91 0.94 -14.82 -19.14
CA THR A 91 1.15 -16.22 -18.78
C THR A 91 2.08 -16.88 -19.79
N THR A 92 2.66 -18.00 -19.42
CA THR A 92 3.49 -18.79 -20.37
C THR A 92 2.68 -19.44 -21.49
N GLU A 93 1.37 -19.62 -21.31
CA GLU A 93 0.46 -20.14 -22.32
C GLU A 93 -0.02 -19.09 -23.31
N SER A 94 0.02 -17.80 -22.96
CA SER A 94 -0.41 -16.70 -23.82
C SER A 94 0.72 -15.72 -24.11
N LEU A 95 0.97 -15.46 -25.39
CA LEU A 95 1.94 -14.44 -25.81
C LEU A 95 1.43 -13.02 -25.54
N GLU A 96 0.11 -12.83 -25.46
CA GLU A 96 -0.54 -11.55 -25.28
C GLU A 96 -0.66 -11.18 -23.79
N LYS A 97 -0.55 -9.88 -23.52
CA LYS A 97 -0.78 -9.32 -22.18
C LYS A 97 -2.27 -9.09 -22.00
N GLU A 98 -2.85 -9.70 -20.99
CA GLU A 98 -4.25 -9.47 -20.64
C GLU A 98 -4.33 -8.48 -19.48
N ILE A 99 -5.24 -7.50 -19.60
CA ILE A 99 -5.56 -6.60 -18.49
C ILE A 99 -6.46 -7.37 -17.52
N ILE A 100 -6.07 -7.44 -16.25
CA ILE A 100 -6.83 -8.21 -15.24
C ILE A 100 -7.51 -7.32 -14.20
N ALA A 101 -6.91 -6.16 -13.89
CA ALA A 101 -7.45 -5.23 -12.92
C ALA A 101 -6.97 -3.79 -13.16
N GLN A 102 -7.74 -2.83 -12.65
CA GLN A 102 -7.47 -1.40 -12.71
C GLN A 102 -7.71 -0.76 -11.34
N PHE A 103 -6.92 0.27 -11.00
CA PHE A 103 -6.90 0.89 -9.67
C PHE A 103 -6.67 2.40 -9.74
N ASN A 104 -7.18 3.11 -8.75
CA ASN A 104 -6.89 4.52 -8.53
C ASN A 104 -5.61 4.74 -7.70
N ASP A 105 -5.22 3.77 -6.88
CA ASP A 105 -4.02 3.84 -6.04
C ASP A 105 -2.95 2.79 -6.43
N LYS A 106 -1.68 3.18 -6.28
CA LYS A 106 -0.53 2.32 -6.59
C LYS A 106 -0.39 1.17 -5.59
N ASN A 107 -0.66 1.41 -4.32
CA ASN A 107 -0.52 0.39 -3.27
C ASN A 107 -1.63 -0.64 -3.39
N ASP A 108 -2.83 -0.24 -3.82
CA ASP A 108 -3.91 -1.17 -4.14
C ASP A 108 -3.55 -2.12 -5.27
N ALA A 109 -2.95 -1.60 -6.34
CA ALA A 109 -2.46 -2.44 -7.44
C ALA A 109 -1.39 -3.44 -6.95
N LYS A 110 -0.47 -3.00 -6.09
CA LYS A 110 0.55 -3.88 -5.48
C LYS A 110 -0.06 -4.93 -4.55
N LEU A 111 -1.02 -4.52 -3.72
CA LEU A 111 -1.74 -5.41 -2.80
C LEU A 111 -2.43 -6.51 -3.60
N PHE A 112 -3.14 -6.13 -4.66
CA PHE A 112 -3.81 -7.08 -5.53
C PHE A 112 -2.84 -8.10 -6.15
N VAL A 113 -1.71 -7.64 -6.72
CA VAL A 113 -0.70 -8.55 -7.31
C VAL A 113 -0.17 -9.53 -6.27
N ALA A 114 0.12 -9.07 -5.05
CA ALA A 114 0.57 -9.93 -3.96
C ALA A 114 -0.50 -10.98 -3.59
N CYS A 115 -1.73 -10.56 -3.33
CA CYS A 115 -2.83 -11.46 -2.98
C CYS A 115 -3.12 -12.48 -4.06
N LYS A 116 -3.07 -12.05 -5.33
CA LYS A 116 -3.31 -12.92 -6.47
C LYS A 116 -2.25 -14.03 -6.54
N ILE A 117 -0.97 -13.69 -6.39
CA ILE A 117 0.14 -14.65 -6.39
C ILE A 117 0.06 -15.63 -5.20
N GLU A 118 -0.36 -15.15 -4.04
CA GLU A 118 -0.49 -15.98 -2.84
C GLU A 118 -1.65 -16.97 -2.92
N THR A 119 -2.78 -16.53 -3.47
CA THR A 119 -4.04 -17.29 -3.42
C THR A 119 -4.21 -18.20 -4.65
N ASP A 120 -3.79 -17.73 -5.82
CA ASP A 120 -4.00 -18.42 -7.09
C ASP A 120 -2.84 -19.40 -7.38
N LYS A 121 -3.09 -20.67 -7.08
CA LYS A 121 -2.14 -21.77 -7.28
C LYS A 121 -1.84 -22.07 -8.75
N THR A 122 -2.62 -21.53 -9.69
CA THR A 122 -2.39 -21.74 -11.13
C THR A 122 -1.25 -20.88 -11.68
N ILE A 123 -0.84 -19.85 -10.93
CA ILE A 123 0.25 -18.95 -11.32
C ILE A 123 1.58 -19.68 -11.23
N ARG A 124 2.29 -19.71 -12.36
CA ARG A 124 3.65 -20.23 -12.47
C ARG A 124 4.67 -19.15 -12.13
N ASP A 125 5.87 -19.59 -11.75
CA ASP A 125 6.98 -18.69 -11.41
C ASP A 125 7.44 -17.83 -12.59
N SER A 126 7.20 -18.33 -13.81
CA SER A 126 7.47 -17.66 -15.08
C SER A 126 6.40 -16.64 -15.49
N ASP A 127 5.23 -16.65 -14.87
CA ASP A 127 4.16 -15.73 -15.22
C ASP A 127 4.51 -14.33 -14.70
N LEU A 128 4.34 -13.33 -15.57
CA LEU A 128 4.76 -11.96 -15.32
C LEU A 128 3.55 -11.05 -15.13
N PHE A 129 3.57 -10.32 -14.02
CA PHE A 129 2.65 -9.22 -13.73
C PHE A 129 3.32 -7.90 -14.07
N PHE A 130 2.61 -7.06 -14.79
CA PHE A 130 3.04 -5.72 -15.17
C PHE A 130 2.07 -4.71 -14.58
N THR A 131 2.60 -3.73 -13.85
CA THR A 131 1.81 -2.59 -13.38
C THR A 131 2.19 -1.39 -14.22
N PHE A 132 1.20 -0.82 -14.89
CA PHE A 132 1.31 0.41 -15.65
C PHE A 132 0.66 1.55 -14.87
N LYS A 133 1.22 2.75 -15.02
CA LYS A 133 0.57 4.01 -14.70
C LYS A 133 0.26 4.68 -16.03
N GLU A 134 -1.02 4.81 -16.37
CA GLU A 134 -1.48 5.19 -17.71
C GLU A 134 -0.82 4.29 -18.75
N ASN A 135 0.13 4.80 -19.53
CA ASN A 135 0.86 4.05 -20.55
C ASN A 135 2.31 3.71 -20.15
N MET A 136 2.75 4.10 -18.96
CA MET A 136 4.12 3.91 -18.49
C MET A 136 4.23 2.67 -17.59
N LEU A 137 5.10 1.73 -17.95
CA LEU A 137 5.41 0.58 -17.09
C LEU A 137 6.14 1.07 -15.83
N ILE A 138 5.58 0.80 -14.65
CA ILE A 138 6.14 1.24 -13.37
C ILE A 138 6.66 0.08 -12.50
N ASP A 139 6.14 -1.14 -12.69
CA ASP A 139 6.58 -2.31 -11.94
C ASP A 139 6.41 -3.59 -12.76
N THR A 140 7.34 -4.52 -12.58
CA THR A 140 7.24 -5.89 -13.11
C THR A 140 7.51 -6.85 -11.96
N ALA A 141 6.63 -7.83 -11.79
CA ALA A 141 6.70 -8.77 -10.70
C ALA A 141 6.36 -10.19 -11.18
N ASN A 142 6.97 -11.17 -10.52
CA ASN A 142 6.57 -12.56 -10.58
C ASN A 142 6.56 -13.13 -9.16
N LYS A 143 6.21 -14.40 -9.01
CA LYS A 143 6.16 -15.06 -7.71
C LYS A 143 7.45 -14.93 -6.91
N ILE A 144 8.60 -15.10 -7.57
CA ILE A 144 9.93 -15.04 -6.94
C ILE A 144 10.22 -13.63 -6.43
N ILE A 145 9.96 -12.60 -7.25
CA ILE A 145 10.18 -11.19 -6.91
C ILE A 145 9.31 -10.79 -5.72
N ILE A 146 8.03 -11.17 -5.71
CA ILE A 146 7.12 -10.84 -4.61
C ILE A 146 7.54 -11.54 -3.31
N ALA A 147 7.88 -12.84 -3.37
CA ALA A 147 8.37 -13.57 -2.21
C ALA A 147 9.66 -12.93 -1.62
N HIS A 148 10.55 -12.45 -2.48
CA HIS A 148 11.75 -11.73 -2.04
C HIS A 148 11.39 -10.42 -1.33
N ARG A 149 10.52 -9.60 -1.93
CA ARG A 149 10.08 -8.31 -1.36
C ARG A 149 9.44 -8.51 0.02
N GLN A 150 8.60 -9.53 0.19
CA GLN A 150 7.99 -9.86 1.48
C GLN A 150 9.04 -10.24 2.52
N LYS A 151 10.02 -11.06 2.14
CA LYS A 151 11.13 -11.43 3.02
C LYS A 151 11.96 -10.22 3.46
N GLU A 152 12.20 -9.27 2.57
CA GLU A 152 12.90 -8.02 2.90
C GLU A 152 12.09 -7.12 3.84
N CYS A 153 10.78 -6.95 3.60
CA CYS A 153 9.90 -6.20 4.48
C CYS A 153 9.88 -6.78 5.91
N SER A 154 9.81 -8.11 6.05
CA SER A 154 9.85 -8.77 7.36
C SER A 154 11.20 -8.57 8.08
N ARG A 155 12.31 -8.51 7.34
CA ARG A 155 13.64 -8.22 7.90
C ARG A 155 13.79 -6.77 8.35
N ALA A 156 13.18 -5.81 7.64
CA ALA A 156 13.19 -4.40 8.00
C ALA A 156 12.35 -4.10 9.26
N GLY A 157 11.22 -4.78 9.45
CA GLY A 157 10.38 -4.63 10.64
C GLY A 157 10.97 -5.21 11.93
N GLY A 158 11.91 -6.16 11.83
CA GLY A 158 12.51 -6.87 12.97
C GLY A 158 13.63 -6.11 13.69
N ASN A 159 14.15 -5.01 13.14
CA ASN A 159 15.25 -4.26 13.73
C ASN A 159 14.81 -2.85 14.17
N LYS A 160 14.09 -2.77 15.29
CA LYS A 160 14.00 -1.52 16.12
C LYS A 160 15.31 -1.21 16.85
N LYS A 161 16.44 -1.55 16.25
CA LYS A 161 17.74 -0.97 16.61
C LYS A 161 18.15 -0.21 15.35
N SER A 162 18.02 1.11 15.41
CA SER A 162 18.67 2.01 14.47
C SER A 162 20.06 1.45 14.19
N PRO A 163 20.50 1.33 12.92
CA PRO A 163 21.90 1.05 12.68
C PRO A 163 22.65 2.21 13.33
N THR A 164 23.30 1.95 14.46
CA THR A 164 24.29 2.87 14.98
C THR A 164 25.33 2.91 13.89
N LEU A 165 25.26 3.93 13.03
CA LEU A 165 26.33 4.25 12.11
C LEU A 165 27.49 4.59 13.02
N ASN A 166 28.33 3.60 13.31
CA ASN A 166 29.57 3.85 14.02
C ASN A 166 30.30 4.91 13.18
N PRO A 167 30.58 6.10 13.75
CA PRO A 167 31.30 7.11 12.99
C PRO A 167 32.59 6.47 12.48
N LEU A 168 32.84 6.64 11.19
CA LEU A 168 34.12 6.25 10.58
C LEU A 168 35.24 6.73 11.51
N PRO A 169 36.28 5.92 11.78
CA PRO A 169 37.38 6.35 12.63
C PRO A 169 37.93 7.65 12.05
N THR A 170 37.70 8.75 12.77
CA THR A 170 38.22 10.06 12.40
C THR A 170 39.73 9.94 12.33
N ARG A 171 40.29 10.48 11.24
CA ARG A 171 41.73 10.56 10.95
C ARG A 171 42.53 10.80 12.24
N PRO A 172 43.63 10.06 12.49
CA PRO A 172 44.45 10.30 13.67
C PRO A 172 44.87 11.77 13.72
N THR A 173 44.60 12.43 14.85
CA THR A 173 45.07 13.79 15.10
C THR A 173 46.60 13.75 15.06
N PRO A 174 47.27 14.56 14.21
CA PRO A 174 48.73 14.59 14.19
C PRO A 174 49.24 15.02 15.57
N GLY A 175 50.14 14.22 16.16
CA GLY A 175 50.77 14.56 17.43
C GLY A 175 51.64 15.80 17.26
N GLY A 176 51.31 16.87 18.00
CA GLY A 176 52.05 18.14 17.93
C GLY A 176 51.21 19.41 18.15
N GLY A 177 49.97 19.31 18.64
CA GLY A 177 49.22 20.48 19.12
C GLY A 177 49.77 20.96 20.47
N PRO A 178 49.85 22.28 20.71
CA PRO A 178 50.39 22.84 21.95
C PRO A 178 49.54 22.41 23.16
N PRO A 179 50.12 22.26 24.36
CA PRO A 179 49.39 21.89 25.56
C PRO A 179 48.43 23.01 25.98
N ASP A 180 47.12 22.73 25.99
CA ASP A 180 46.12 23.57 26.66
C ASP A 180 46.25 23.39 28.18
N TYR A 181 47.30 23.98 28.75
CA TYR A 181 47.53 24.08 30.19
C TYR A 181 47.34 25.52 30.65
N TRP A 182 46.12 26.06 30.56
CA TRP A 182 45.79 27.34 31.20
C TRP A 182 44.31 27.38 31.61
N VAL A 183 44.00 26.77 32.76
CA VAL A 183 42.95 27.29 33.65
C VAL A 183 43.48 27.12 35.07
N ASP A 184 44.03 28.20 35.62
CA ASP A 184 44.20 28.34 37.07
C ASP A 184 42.82 28.22 37.71
N LYS A 185 42.61 27.17 38.50
CA LYS A 185 41.50 27.15 39.46
C LYS A 185 41.91 28.05 40.62
N SER A 186 41.66 29.34 40.47
CA SER A 186 41.60 30.24 41.62
C SER A 186 40.26 30.02 42.32
N ASP A 187 40.36 29.76 43.61
CA ASP A 187 39.28 29.43 44.53
C ASP A 187 38.23 30.56 44.63
N ASP A 188 36.95 30.23 44.44
CA ASP A 188 35.82 31.02 44.90
C ASP A 188 35.01 30.16 45.88
N ASP A 189 35.57 30.00 47.09
CA ASP A 189 34.83 29.60 48.29
C ASP A 189 34.17 30.86 48.88
N GLU A 190 32.95 31.21 48.45
CA GLU A 190 32.08 32.12 49.22
C GLU A 190 30.61 32.06 48.78
N ASN A 191 29.83 31.17 49.39
CA ASN A 191 28.62 31.56 50.13
C ASN A 191 27.81 30.35 50.58
N GLY A 192 27.81 30.13 51.89
CA GLY A 192 27.00 29.13 52.55
C GLY A 192 26.81 29.44 54.03
N LYS A 193 26.34 30.65 54.36
CA LYS A 193 25.37 30.97 55.43
C LYS A 193 25.12 32.46 55.59
#